data_AF-A0A9D5VG83-F1
#
_entry.id   AF-A0A9D5VG83-F1
#
_cell.length_a   1.000
_cell.length_b   1.000
_cell.length_c   1.000
_cell.angle_alpha   90.00
_cell.angle_beta   90.00
_cell.angle_gamma   90.00
#
_symmetry.space_group_name_H-M   'P 1'
#
loop_
_entity.id
_entity.type
_entity.pdbx_description
1 polymer ?
#
loop_
_entity_poly.entity_id
_entity_poly.type
_entity_poly.pdbx_seq_one_letter_code
_entity_poly.pdbx_strand_id
1 'polypeptide(L)'
;MARTAWVGFGANLGRPARTWRCVVDAVLRSRSLRLLGISPLYLTEPLSPIAQPWYTNAVFAVASRLEPVPLVLFLRRLERRLGRRRGVERRWGPRKVDLDLLIFGKRVLRNHRLILPHPRMHERRFVLQPLADLNGALQHPVWCKTIDKLLKEVDDPSGIGRLPRMAPTPLCRGAVTRVRRAASLGRNRGKAWIDFAHVGREDRDR
;
A
#
# COMPACT_ATOMS: atom_id res chain seq x y z
N MET A 1 14.27 6.55 16.00
CA MET A 1 14.99 5.59 15.14
C MET A 1 14.05 5.06 14.05
N ALA A 2 14.55 4.79 12.85
CA ALA A 2 13.73 4.22 11.77
C ALA A 2 13.45 2.73 12.01
N ARG A 3 12.26 2.24 11.64
CA ARG A 3 11.88 0.83 11.74
C ARG A 3 11.41 0.30 10.39
N THR A 4 11.70 -0.97 10.10
CA THR A 4 11.25 -1.62 8.87
C THR A 4 9.75 -1.85 8.90
N ALA A 5 9.06 -1.44 7.86
CA ALA A 5 7.64 -1.68 7.64
C ALA A 5 7.44 -2.45 6.32
N TRP A 6 6.53 -3.41 6.35
CA TRP A 6 6.15 -4.24 5.22
C TRP A 6 4.74 -3.87 4.81
N VAL A 7 4.55 -3.51 3.54
CA VAL A 7 3.29 -2.98 3.05
C VAL A 7 2.84 -3.79 1.84
N GLY A 8 1.61 -4.30 1.90
CA GLY A 8 0.95 -4.96 0.79
C GLY A 8 0.34 -3.93 -0.15
N PHE A 9 0.43 -4.21 -1.45
CA PHE A 9 -0.21 -3.48 -2.53
C PHE A 9 -1.19 -4.41 -3.24
N GLY A 10 -2.37 -3.91 -3.56
CA GLY A 10 -3.34 -4.60 -4.42
C GLY A 10 -4.11 -3.64 -5.31
N ALA A 11 -4.31 -4.00 -6.58
CA ALA A 11 -5.16 -3.24 -7.50
C ALA A 11 -5.75 -4.14 -8.59
N ASN A 12 -7.03 -3.93 -8.92
CA ASN A 12 -7.71 -4.67 -10.00
C ASN A 12 -8.55 -3.78 -10.94
N LEU A 13 -8.41 -2.45 -10.84
CA LEU A 13 -9.06 -1.50 -11.74
C LEU A 13 -8.05 -0.65 -12.53
N GLY A 14 -8.39 -0.36 -13.78
CA GLY A 14 -7.62 0.53 -14.66
C GLY A 14 -6.30 -0.10 -15.10
N ARG A 15 -5.17 0.49 -14.70
CA ARG A 15 -3.83 0.02 -15.06
C ARG A 15 -3.01 -0.31 -13.80
N PRO A 16 -3.22 -1.47 -13.14
CA PRO A 16 -2.58 -1.82 -11.86
C PRO A 16 -1.06 -1.67 -11.85
N ALA A 17 -0.39 -2.07 -12.93
CA ALA A 17 1.06 -1.89 -13.11
C ALA A 17 1.49 -0.40 -13.07
N ARG A 18 0.70 0.50 -13.67
CA ARG A 18 0.95 1.96 -13.58
C ARG A 18 0.69 2.48 -12.17
N THR A 19 -0.39 2.03 -11.53
CA THR A 19 -0.70 2.38 -10.13
C THR A 19 0.46 1.98 -9.21
N TRP A 20 0.99 0.77 -9.37
CA TRP A 20 2.14 0.28 -8.62
C TRP A 20 3.37 1.19 -8.78
N ARG A 21 3.73 1.56 -10.01
CA ARG A 21 4.82 2.52 -10.26
C ARG A 21 4.59 3.84 -9.52
N CYS A 22 3.37 4.38 -9.56
CA CYS A 22 3.07 5.63 -8.87
C CYS A 22 3.16 5.48 -7.33
N VAL A 23 2.85 4.32 -6.76
CA VAL A 23 3.06 4.02 -5.33
C VAL A 23 4.54 4.04 -4.98
N VAL A 24 5.36 3.30 -5.74
CA VAL A 24 6.81 3.24 -5.53
C VAL A 24 7.44 4.63 -5.65
N ASP A 25 7.05 5.40 -6.67
CA ASP A 25 7.48 6.79 -6.86
C ASP A 25 7.16 7.69 -5.66
N ALA A 26 5.95 7.55 -5.10
CA ALA A 26 5.54 8.33 -3.93
C ALA A 26 6.36 7.97 -2.69
N VAL A 27 6.71 6.69 -2.52
CA VAL A 27 7.59 6.21 -1.45
C VAL A 27 9.01 6.76 -1.63
N LEU A 28 9.57 6.68 -2.84
CA LEU A 28 10.91 7.17 -3.16
C LEU A 28 11.06 8.69 -2.94
N ARG A 29 9.99 9.46 -3.16
CA ARG A 29 9.98 10.91 -2.93
C ARG A 29 9.72 11.30 -1.47
N SER A 30 9.39 10.35 -0.59
CA SER A 30 9.11 10.63 0.81
C SER A 30 10.39 10.92 1.59
N ARG A 31 10.40 11.96 2.43
CA ARG A 31 11.51 12.24 3.36
C ARG A 31 11.47 11.38 4.62
N SER A 32 10.34 10.74 4.88
CA SER A 32 10.11 9.95 6.09
C SER A 32 10.25 8.45 5.85
N LEU A 33 10.32 8.02 4.59
CA LEU A 33 10.43 6.61 4.19
C LEU A 33 11.66 6.44 3.30
N ARG A 34 12.36 5.31 3.47
CA ARG A 34 13.40 4.86 2.54
C ARG A 34 13.01 3.48 2.04
N LEU A 35 12.86 3.32 0.72
CA LEU A 35 12.57 2.03 0.11
C LEU A 35 13.74 1.06 0.36
N LEU A 36 13.43 -0.14 0.82
CA LEU A 36 14.40 -1.20 1.08
C LEU A 36 14.34 -2.30 0.03
N GLY A 37 13.16 -2.54 -0.54
CA GLY A 37 12.97 -3.54 -1.58
C GLY A 37 11.50 -3.67 -1.99
N ILE A 38 11.30 -4.34 -3.11
CA ILE A 38 9.98 -4.64 -3.69
C ILE A 38 9.95 -6.11 -4.14
N SER A 39 8.81 -6.75 -3.98
CA SER A 39 8.57 -8.08 -4.54
C SER A 39 8.30 -8.00 -6.05
N PRO A 40 8.28 -9.16 -6.75
CA PRO A 40 7.60 -9.26 -8.04
C PRO A 40 6.10 -8.91 -7.91
N LEU A 41 5.48 -8.59 -9.04
CA LEU A 41 4.03 -8.49 -9.12
C LEU A 41 3.42 -9.87 -9.37
N TYR A 42 2.25 -10.07 -8.80
CA TYR A 42 1.49 -11.30 -8.89
C TYR A 42 0.07 -11.00 -9.37
N LEU A 43 -0.43 -11.78 -10.32
CA LEU A 43 -1.84 -11.81 -10.67
C LEU A 43 -2.52 -12.86 -9.80
N THR A 44 -3.59 -12.47 -9.09
CA THR A 44 -4.23 -13.33 -8.09
C THR A 44 -5.73 -13.24 -8.17
N GLU A 45 -6.38 -14.37 -7.94
CA GLU A 45 -7.83 -14.47 -7.86
C GLU A 45 -8.39 -13.60 -6.71
N PRO A 46 -9.54 -12.93 -6.89
CA PRO A 46 -10.14 -12.12 -5.83
C PRO A 46 -10.77 -12.99 -4.73
N LEU A 47 -10.37 -12.78 -3.47
CA LEU A 47 -11.09 -13.29 -2.30
C LEU A 47 -12.38 -12.49 -2.04
N SER A 48 -13.38 -12.64 -2.91
CA SER A 48 -14.65 -11.92 -2.80
C SER A 48 -15.82 -12.76 -3.32
N PRO A 49 -17.01 -12.67 -2.70
CA PRO A 49 -18.22 -13.31 -3.23
C PRO A 49 -18.75 -12.63 -4.50
N ILE A 50 -18.12 -11.54 -4.96
CA ILE A 50 -18.55 -10.76 -6.12
C ILE A 50 -17.58 -10.99 -7.28
N ALA A 51 -18.12 -11.39 -8.42
CA ALA A 51 -17.37 -11.48 -9.69
C ALA A 51 -16.69 -10.15 -10.00
N GLN A 52 -15.37 -10.20 -10.17
CA GLN A 52 -14.54 -9.02 -10.44
C GLN A 52 -13.21 -9.43 -11.10
N PRO A 53 -12.50 -8.47 -11.71
CA PRO A 53 -11.18 -8.76 -12.28
C PRO A 53 -10.19 -9.26 -11.23
N TRP A 54 -9.24 -10.08 -11.67
CA TRP A 54 -8.11 -10.52 -10.86
C TRP A 54 -7.27 -9.34 -10.38
N TYR A 55 -6.68 -9.47 -9.20
CA TYR A 55 -5.84 -8.46 -8.59
C TYR A 55 -4.40 -8.59 -9.07
N THR A 56 -3.75 -7.45 -9.30
CA THR A 56 -2.30 -7.36 -9.24
C THR A 56 -1.90 -7.05 -7.80
N ASN A 57 -1.14 -7.95 -7.17
CA ASN A 57 -0.63 -7.82 -5.82
C ASN A 57 0.90 -7.77 -5.79
N ALA A 58 1.45 -7.06 -4.80
CA ALA A 58 2.88 -7.03 -4.49
C ALA A 58 3.10 -6.63 -3.03
N VAL A 59 4.33 -6.74 -2.56
CA VAL A 59 4.77 -6.27 -1.25
C VAL A 59 6.01 -5.41 -1.40
N PHE A 60 6.13 -4.36 -0.59
CA PHE A 60 7.35 -3.58 -0.49
C PHE A 60 7.76 -3.35 0.96
N ALA A 61 9.06 -3.19 1.16
CA ALA A 61 9.66 -2.90 2.45
C ALA A 61 10.19 -1.47 2.49
N VAL A 62 9.96 -0.76 3.59
CA VAL A 62 10.50 0.58 3.82
C VAL A 62 11.12 0.69 5.21
N ALA A 63 12.22 1.43 5.33
CA ALA A 63 12.64 1.97 6.62
C ALA A 63 11.82 3.25 6.88
N SER A 64 10.94 3.20 7.87
CA SER A 64 10.02 4.28 8.22
C SER A 64 10.53 5.06 9.44
N ARG A 65 10.58 6.39 9.32
CA ARG A 65 10.71 7.34 10.45
C ARG A 65 9.37 7.69 11.07
N LEU A 66 8.26 7.26 10.45
CA LEU A 66 6.90 7.41 10.97
C LEU A 66 6.56 6.23 11.88
N GLU A 67 5.85 6.48 12.98
CA GLU A 67 5.20 5.44 13.78
C GLU A 67 4.01 4.80 13.02
N PRO A 68 3.48 3.64 13.47
CA PRO A 68 2.49 2.86 12.71
C PRO A 68 1.25 3.64 12.26
N VAL A 69 0.63 4.40 13.16
CA VAL A 69 -0.60 5.16 12.85
C VAL A 69 -0.33 6.26 11.81
N PRO A 70 0.70 7.13 11.97
CA PRO A 70 1.09 8.07 10.92
C PRO A 70 1.44 7.41 9.58
N LEU A 71 2.08 6.22 9.58
CA LEU A 71 2.36 5.48 8.35
C LEU A 71 1.06 5.03 7.66
N VAL A 72 0.10 4.49 8.38
CA VAL A 72 -1.22 4.13 7.82
C VAL A 72 -1.94 5.34 7.25
N LEU A 73 -1.87 6.49 7.91
CA LEU A 73 -2.45 7.75 7.39
C LEU A 73 -1.75 8.23 6.11
N PHE A 74 -0.43 8.05 6.02
CA PHE A 74 0.33 8.30 4.79
C PHE A 74 -0.15 7.41 3.64
N LEU A 75 -0.27 6.10 3.89
CA LEU A 75 -0.76 5.12 2.89
C LEU A 75 -2.18 5.46 2.43
N ARG A 76 -3.12 5.73 3.35
CA ARG A 76 -4.49 6.15 3.02
C ARG A 76 -4.55 7.46 2.21
N ARG A 77 -3.62 8.39 2.46
CA ARG A 77 -3.52 9.62 1.67
C ARG A 77 -3.04 9.33 0.25
N LEU A 78 -2.09 8.41 0.10
CA LEU A 78 -1.61 7.96 -1.20
C LEU A 78 -2.72 7.23 -1.98
N GLU A 79 -3.48 6.35 -1.34
CA GLU A 79 -4.65 5.70 -1.95
C GLU A 79 -5.65 6.71 -2.52
N ARG A 80 -6.01 7.72 -1.72
CA ARG A 80 -6.94 8.78 -2.15
C ARG A 80 -6.41 9.54 -3.37
N ARG A 81 -5.12 9.87 -3.39
CA ARG A 81 -4.48 10.56 -4.53
C ARG A 81 -4.47 9.71 -5.80
N LEU A 82 -4.36 8.40 -5.66
CA LEU A 82 -4.43 7.44 -6.77
C LEU A 82 -5.87 7.07 -7.15
N GLY A 83 -6.85 7.74 -6.56
CA GLY A 83 -8.25 7.66 -6.96
C GLY A 83 -9.10 6.66 -6.18
N ARG A 84 -8.61 6.12 -5.05
CA ARG A 84 -9.44 5.32 -4.14
C ARG A 84 -10.43 6.21 -3.38
N ARG A 85 -11.71 5.84 -3.38
CA ARG A 85 -12.80 6.56 -2.68
C ARG A 85 -13.54 5.60 -1.74
N ARG A 86 -12.97 5.35 -0.56
CA ARG A 86 -13.49 4.38 0.43
C ARG A 86 -14.96 4.59 0.82
N GLY A 87 -15.49 5.81 0.75
CA GLY A 87 -16.90 6.11 1.07
C GLY A 87 -17.92 5.79 -0.04
N VAL A 88 -17.45 5.48 -1.25
CA VAL A 88 -18.31 5.22 -2.42
C VAL A 88 -18.10 3.80 -2.98
N GLU A 89 -16.96 3.17 -2.66
CA GLU A 89 -16.64 1.82 -3.11
C GLU A 89 -17.53 0.76 -2.45
N ARG A 90 -18.04 -0.18 -3.25
CA ARG A 90 -18.74 -1.37 -2.75
C ARG A 90 -17.79 -2.19 -1.88
N ARG A 91 -18.25 -2.61 -0.70
CA ARG A 91 -17.50 -3.53 0.16
C ARG A 91 -17.18 -4.81 -0.63
N TRP A 92 -15.93 -5.27 -0.57
CA TRP A 92 -15.41 -6.41 -1.35
C TRP A 92 -15.40 -6.24 -2.88
N GLY A 93 -15.68 -5.03 -3.37
CA GLY A 93 -15.64 -4.70 -4.78
C GLY A 93 -14.23 -4.42 -5.31
N PRO A 94 -14.12 -4.19 -6.63
CA PRO A 94 -12.88 -3.85 -7.28
C PRO A 94 -12.39 -2.45 -6.86
N ARG A 95 -11.08 -2.24 -6.84
CA ARG A 95 -10.43 -1.03 -6.33
C ARG A 95 -9.23 -0.63 -7.19
N LYS A 96 -9.02 0.70 -7.31
CA LYS A 96 -7.86 1.25 -8.01
C LYS A 96 -6.54 0.96 -7.29
N VAL A 97 -6.56 0.95 -5.96
CA VAL A 97 -5.40 0.66 -5.12
C VAL A 97 -5.84 0.30 -3.69
N ASP A 98 -5.16 -0.65 -3.07
CA ASP A 98 -5.15 -0.96 -1.63
C ASP A 98 -3.72 -0.94 -1.13
N LEU A 99 -3.49 -0.31 0.01
CA LEU A 99 -2.20 -0.29 0.70
C LEU A 99 -2.40 -0.69 2.17
N ASP A 100 -2.03 -1.92 2.48
CA ASP A 100 -2.18 -2.49 3.81
C ASP A 100 -0.83 -2.58 4.53
N LEU A 101 -0.73 -2.01 5.73
CA LEU A 101 0.44 -2.18 6.59
C LEU A 101 0.39 -3.59 7.21
N LEU A 102 1.34 -4.44 6.83
CA LEU A 102 1.39 -5.85 7.20
C LEU A 102 2.14 -6.06 8.53
N ILE A 103 3.41 -5.64 8.57
CA ILE A 103 4.30 -5.80 9.73
C ILE A 103 5.06 -4.48 9.94
N PHE A 104 5.28 -4.10 11.20
CA PHE A 104 6.06 -2.92 11.55
C PHE A 104 7.10 -3.26 12.63
N GLY A 105 8.33 -3.58 12.20
CA GLY A 105 9.36 -4.13 13.07
C GLY A 105 8.83 -5.34 13.85
N LYS A 106 9.04 -5.33 15.18
CA LYS A 106 8.50 -6.33 16.12
C LYS A 106 7.23 -5.84 16.84
N ARG A 107 6.56 -4.79 16.36
CA ARG A 107 5.39 -4.23 17.06
C ARG A 107 4.19 -5.15 16.91
N VAL A 108 3.56 -5.44 18.04
CA VAL A 108 2.22 -6.06 18.13
C VAL A 108 1.28 -5.01 18.71
N LEU A 109 0.22 -4.68 17.98
CA LEU A 109 -0.79 -3.70 18.38
C LEU A 109 -2.17 -4.32 18.21
N ARG A 110 -3.05 -4.12 19.19
CA ARG A 110 -4.46 -4.52 19.12
C ARG A 110 -5.31 -3.43 19.73
N ASN A 111 -5.69 -2.43 18.94
CA ASN A 111 -6.59 -1.38 19.37
C ASN A 111 -7.57 -0.97 18.25
N HIS A 112 -8.55 -0.13 18.60
CA HIS A 112 -9.60 0.33 17.68
C HIS A 112 -9.08 1.10 16.46
N ARG A 113 -7.84 1.61 16.49
CA ARG A 113 -7.26 2.39 15.39
C ARG A 113 -6.45 1.54 14.43
N LEU A 114 -5.75 0.51 14.94
CA LEU A 114 -4.82 -0.31 14.18
C LEU A 114 -4.55 -1.66 14.88
N ILE A 115 -4.58 -2.73 14.09
CA ILE A 115 -4.13 -4.06 14.48
C ILE A 115 -2.84 -4.37 13.69
N LEU A 116 -1.78 -4.75 14.40
CA LEU A 116 -0.51 -5.20 13.83
C LEU A 116 0.00 -6.45 14.55
N PRO A 117 0.60 -7.41 13.82
CA PRO A 117 0.61 -7.56 12.36
C PRO A 117 -0.81 -7.58 11.76
N HIS A 118 -0.94 -7.34 10.45
CA HIS A 118 -2.25 -7.30 9.79
C HIS A 118 -2.99 -8.61 10.08
N PRO A 119 -4.22 -8.56 10.64
CA PRO A 119 -4.82 -9.70 11.33
C PRO A 119 -4.96 -10.93 10.44
N ARG A 120 -5.24 -10.73 9.14
CA ARG A 120 -5.47 -11.81 8.18
C ARG A 120 -4.32 -12.04 7.20
N MET A 121 -3.13 -11.48 7.43
CA MET A 121 -2.03 -11.62 6.46
C MET A 121 -1.55 -13.06 6.33
N HIS A 122 -1.61 -13.82 7.42
CA HIS A 122 -1.18 -15.21 7.51
C HIS A 122 -2.15 -16.20 6.83
N GLU A 123 -3.36 -15.75 6.49
CA GLU A 123 -4.40 -16.54 5.82
C GLU A 123 -4.38 -16.34 4.29
N ARG A 124 -3.50 -15.49 3.75
CA ARG A 124 -3.61 -14.97 2.38
C ARG A 124 -2.38 -15.25 1.56
N ARG A 125 -2.50 -16.14 0.58
CA ARG A 125 -1.39 -16.50 -0.32
C ARG A 125 -0.90 -15.32 -1.14
N PHE A 126 -1.80 -14.44 -1.58
CA PHE A 126 -1.43 -13.22 -2.31
C PHE A 126 -0.63 -12.20 -1.48
N VAL A 127 -0.59 -12.36 -0.16
CA VAL A 127 0.27 -11.56 0.73
C VAL A 127 1.56 -12.31 1.04
N LEU A 128 1.46 -13.59 1.38
CA LEU A 128 2.59 -14.41 1.80
C LEU A 128 3.56 -14.70 0.66
N GLN A 129 3.08 -15.01 -0.55
CA GLN A 129 3.96 -15.35 -1.68
C GLN A 129 4.86 -14.16 -2.09
N PRO A 130 4.35 -12.93 -2.33
CA PRO A 130 5.24 -11.82 -2.66
C PRO A 130 6.12 -11.40 -1.47
N LEU A 131 5.65 -11.57 -0.24
CA LEU A 131 6.45 -11.28 0.95
C LEU A 131 7.60 -12.30 1.12
N ALA A 132 7.36 -13.58 0.81
CA ALA A 132 8.38 -14.63 0.84
C ALA A 132 9.47 -14.38 -0.20
N ASP A 133 9.08 -14.04 -1.43
CA ASP A 133 10.01 -13.65 -2.50
C ASP A 133 10.89 -12.46 -2.11
N LEU A 134 10.35 -11.53 -1.30
CA LEU A 134 11.09 -10.36 -0.85
C LEU A 134 11.95 -10.66 0.39
N ASN A 135 11.43 -11.44 1.35
CA ASN A 135 12.12 -11.87 2.56
C ASN A 135 11.41 -13.05 3.26
N GLY A 136 11.64 -14.26 2.77
CA GLY A 136 11.10 -15.51 3.34
C GLY A 136 11.52 -15.79 4.78
N ALA A 137 12.72 -15.36 5.16
CA ALA A 137 13.27 -15.52 6.51
C ALA A 137 12.69 -14.54 7.55
N LEU A 138 11.89 -13.55 7.13
CA LEU A 138 11.21 -12.62 8.04
C LEU A 138 10.36 -13.39 9.05
N GLN A 139 10.54 -13.12 10.35
CA GLN A 139 9.70 -13.72 11.39
C GLN A 139 8.43 -12.90 11.60
N HIS A 140 7.29 -13.59 11.61
CA HIS A 140 6.01 -13.00 11.98
C HIS A 140 5.94 -12.77 13.51
N PRO A 141 5.73 -11.53 13.99
CA PRO A 141 5.85 -11.18 15.43
C PRO A 141 4.93 -11.93 16.40
N VAL A 142 3.78 -12.43 15.94
CA VAL A 142 2.81 -13.16 16.78
C VAL A 142 2.94 -14.68 16.63
N TRP A 143 2.90 -15.19 15.40
CA TRP A 143 3.02 -16.62 15.12
C TRP A 143 4.42 -17.20 15.36
N CYS A 144 5.46 -16.37 15.48
CA CYS A 144 6.85 -16.80 15.65
C CYS A 144 7.33 -17.80 14.57
N LYS A 145 6.75 -17.70 13.37
CA LYS A 145 7.12 -18.49 12.18
C LYS A 145 7.73 -17.56 11.13
N THR A 146 8.62 -18.11 10.31
CA THR A 146 9.10 -17.41 9.10
C THR A 146 7.96 -17.26 8.09
N ILE A 147 8.06 -16.26 7.21
CA ILE A 147 7.09 -16.12 6.12
C ILE A 147 7.08 -17.35 5.21
N ASP A 148 8.23 -17.96 4.94
CA ASP A 148 8.29 -19.22 4.18
C ASP A 148 7.51 -20.35 4.84
N LYS A 149 7.58 -20.46 6.17
CA LYS A 149 6.83 -21.47 6.90
C LYS A 149 5.33 -21.18 6.87
N LEU A 150 4.93 -19.92 7.07
CA LEU A 150 3.53 -19.52 6.94
C LEU A 150 2.99 -19.77 5.52
N LEU A 151 3.79 -19.51 4.48
CA LEU A 151 3.40 -19.75 3.09
C LEU A 151 3.21 -21.25 2.78
N LYS A 152 3.98 -22.14 3.41
CA LYS A 152 3.81 -23.59 3.26
C LYS A 152 2.56 -24.11 3.96
N GLU A 153 2.18 -23.48 5.08
CA GLU A 153 1.05 -23.89 5.92
C GLU A 153 -0.27 -23.21 5.53
N VAL A 154 -0.24 -22.20 4.65
CA VAL A 154 -1.45 -21.45 4.29
C VAL A 154 -2.42 -22.31 3.48
N ASP A 155 -3.64 -22.42 3.98
CA ASP A 155 -4.76 -23.05 3.29
C ASP A 155 -5.57 -21.96 2.57
N ASP A 156 -5.09 -21.56 1.40
CA ASP A 156 -5.73 -20.59 0.50
C ASP A 156 -5.66 -21.14 -0.94
N PRO A 157 -6.79 -21.65 -1.48
CA PRO A 157 -6.84 -22.30 -2.79
C PRO A 157 -6.79 -21.32 -3.96
N SER A 158 -6.78 -20.01 -3.70
CA SER A 158 -6.86 -18.97 -4.73
C SER A 158 -5.72 -19.05 -5.74
N GLY A 159 -6.06 -18.89 -7.02
CA GLY A 159 -5.05 -18.85 -8.08
C GLY A 159 -4.05 -17.70 -7.90
N ILE A 160 -2.76 -17.98 -8.10
CA ILE A 160 -1.68 -17.00 -8.06
C ILE A 160 -0.66 -17.27 -9.17
N GLY A 161 -0.35 -16.26 -9.97
CA GLY A 161 0.64 -16.33 -11.06
C GLY A 161 1.59 -15.15 -11.01
N ARG A 162 2.89 -15.39 -11.13
CA ARG A 162 3.90 -14.33 -11.19
C ARG A 162 3.81 -13.59 -12.53
N LEU A 163 3.72 -12.27 -12.48
CA LEU A 163 3.73 -11.45 -13.69
C LEU A 163 5.17 -11.24 -14.20
N PRO A 164 5.35 -11.06 -15.52
CA PRO A 164 6.66 -10.72 -16.10
C PRO A 164 7.26 -9.47 -15.46
N ARG A 165 8.59 -9.41 -15.41
CA ARG A 165 9.29 -8.20 -14.97
C ARG A 165 8.85 -7.01 -15.84
N MET A 166 8.39 -5.97 -15.18
CA MET A 166 8.04 -4.73 -15.89
C MET A 166 9.30 -4.06 -16.41
N ALA A 167 9.29 -3.66 -17.69
CA ALA A 167 10.35 -2.82 -18.25
C ALA A 167 10.45 -1.50 -17.46
N PRO A 168 11.67 -0.93 -17.33
CA PRO A 168 11.84 0.43 -16.84
C PRO A 168 11.09 1.38 -17.78
N THR A 169 10.09 2.08 -17.26
CA THR A 169 9.25 3.02 -18.01
C THR A 169 9.25 4.33 -17.20
N PRO A 170 9.22 5.51 -17.84
CA PRO A 170 9.32 6.78 -17.14
C PRO A 170 8.32 6.92 -15.98
N LEU A 171 8.81 7.53 -14.90
CA LEU A 171 8.10 7.84 -13.66
C LEU A 171 6.74 8.50 -13.94
N CYS A 172 5.75 8.26 -13.09
CA CYS A 172 4.42 8.84 -13.24
C CYS A 172 4.50 10.38 -13.16
N ARG A 173 4.54 11.09 -14.31
CA ARG A 173 4.36 12.54 -14.37
C ARG A 173 2.89 12.84 -14.05
N GLY A 174 2.62 13.59 -12.98
CA GLY A 174 1.29 14.13 -12.68
C GLY A 174 0.52 13.53 -11.48
N ALA A 175 0.91 12.39 -10.90
CA ALA A 175 0.14 11.77 -9.80
C ALA A 175 0.55 12.24 -8.39
N VAL A 176 1.71 12.90 -8.25
CA VAL A 176 2.23 13.38 -6.97
C VAL A 176 2.60 14.86 -7.14
N THR A 177 1.62 15.75 -7.07
CA THR A 177 1.88 17.18 -6.92
C THR A 177 2.75 17.39 -5.68
N ARG A 178 3.85 18.12 -5.85
CA ARG A 178 4.78 18.56 -4.79
C ARG A 178 3.97 18.93 -3.54
N VAL A 179 4.25 18.27 -2.42
CA VAL A 179 3.87 18.83 -1.11
C VAL A 179 4.63 20.16 -1.03
N ARG A 180 3.92 21.28 -1.22
CA ARG A 180 4.51 22.61 -1.04
C ARG A 180 5.11 22.62 0.36
N ARG A 181 6.40 22.97 0.45
CA ARG A 181 7.05 23.29 1.72
C ARG A 181 6.18 24.35 2.40
N ALA A 182 5.60 24.05 3.56
CA ALA A 182 5.27 25.11 4.49
C ALA A 182 6.63 25.67 4.95
N ALA A 183 7.05 26.77 4.33
CA ALA A 183 8.12 27.58 4.89
C ALA A 183 7.60 28.14 6.21
N SER A 184 8.35 27.90 7.27
CA SER A 184 8.23 28.57 8.55
C SER A 184 8.20 30.08 8.34
N LEU A 185 7.26 30.79 8.96
CA LEU A 185 7.40 32.18 9.39
C LEU A 185 6.21 32.54 10.31
N GLY A 186 6.54 33.11 11.48
CA GLY A 186 5.73 34.13 12.15
C GLY A 186 4.71 33.66 13.18
N ARG A 187 4.98 34.02 14.44
CA ARG A 187 3.96 34.30 15.47
C ARG A 187 2.94 35.29 14.88
N ASN A 188 1.62 35.06 15.01
CA ASN A 188 0.70 35.92 15.78
C ASN A 188 -0.76 35.43 15.64
N ARG A 189 -1.58 35.84 16.61
CA ARG A 189 -3.01 35.56 16.82
C ARG A 189 -3.89 36.04 15.65
N GLY A 190 -5.01 35.35 15.39
CA GLY A 190 -6.13 35.91 14.61
C GLY A 190 -6.87 34.90 13.74
N LYS A 191 -8.20 34.90 13.86
CA LYS A 191 -9.20 34.12 13.12
C LYS A 191 -9.00 34.22 11.59
N ALA A 192 -9.23 33.14 10.84
CA ALA A 192 -9.95 33.17 9.56
C ALA A 192 -10.17 31.76 9.00
N TRP A 193 -11.38 31.56 8.46
CA TRP A 193 -11.87 30.39 7.75
C TRP A 193 -11.20 30.24 6.38
N ILE A 194 -11.16 29.02 5.82
CA ILE A 194 -10.83 28.83 4.40
C ILE A 194 -11.83 27.86 3.76
N ASP A 195 -12.49 28.41 2.74
CA ASP A 195 -13.48 27.84 1.85
C ASP A 195 -13.00 26.63 1.04
N PHE A 196 -13.95 25.73 0.76
CA PHE A 196 -13.88 24.72 -0.28
C PHE A 196 -14.30 25.34 -1.62
N ALA A 197 -13.41 25.39 -2.60
CA ALA A 197 -13.82 25.51 -4.00
C ALA A 197 -12.78 24.93 -5.00
N HIS A 198 -13.35 24.39 -6.07
CA HIS A 198 -12.76 23.96 -7.36
C HIS A 198 -12.23 22.52 -7.51
N VAL A 199 -13.15 21.65 -7.91
CA VAL A 199 -12.92 20.44 -8.71
C VAL A 199 -12.88 20.86 -10.18
N GLY A 200 -11.71 20.78 -10.83
CA GLY A 200 -11.58 20.86 -12.27
C GLY A 200 -11.75 19.49 -12.92
N ARG A 201 -12.76 19.39 -13.81
CA ARG A 201 -12.82 18.51 -15.00
C ARG A 201 -11.53 18.68 -15.83
N GLU A 202 -11.10 17.86 -16.76
CA GLU A 202 -11.53 16.66 -17.49
C GLU A 202 -10.21 16.08 -18.04
N ASP A 203 -10.19 14.84 -18.50
CA ASP A 203 -9.42 14.46 -19.70
C ASP A 203 -9.83 13.03 -20.08
N ARG A 204 -10.75 12.99 -21.04
CA ARG A 204 -10.98 11.88 -21.96
C ARG A 204 -9.89 11.98 -23.02
N ASP A 205 -9.28 10.85 -23.36
CA ASP A 205 -8.97 10.44 -24.75
C ASP A 205 -8.26 9.07 -24.67
N ARG A 206 -8.88 8.06 -25.29
CA ARG A 206 -8.50 7.45 -26.58
C ARG A 206 -7.12 6.78 -26.51
#